data_AF-A0AAE1UQD6-F1
#
_entry.id   AF-A0AAE1UQD6-F1
#
_cell.length_a   1.000
_cell.length_b   1.000
_cell.length_c   1.000
_cell.angle_alpha   90.00
_cell.angle_beta   90.00
_cell.angle_gamma   90.00
#
_symmetry.space_group_name_H-M   'P 1'
#
loop_
_entity.id
_entity.type
_entity.pdbx_description
1 polymer ?
#
loop_
_entity_poly.entity_id
_entity_poly.type
_entity_poly.pdbx_seq_one_letter_code
_entity_poly.pdbx_strand_id
1 'polypeptide(L)'
;MPNGNIYTGKHRLYPKVKDCVIENVNKKLALEEQNMFYLRHPYLTLEQSWGHATAMGKGKEFIQRKTLEKEKWMEDVTIESRYATLNNKDVWDC
;
A
#
# COMPACT_ATOMS: atom_id res chain seq x y z
N MET A 1 1.35 -38.32 -19.64
CA MET A 1 1.54 -37.36 -18.54
C MET A 1 0.70 -37.82 -17.35
N PRO A 2 1.14 -37.65 -16.09
CA PRO A 2 0.32 -38.02 -14.94
C PRO A 2 -0.98 -37.21 -14.93
N ASN A 3 -2.12 -37.86 -14.66
CA ASN A 3 -3.41 -37.17 -14.59
C ASN A 3 -3.50 -36.38 -13.27
N GLY A 4 -3.37 -35.05 -13.34
CA GLY A 4 -3.45 -34.14 -12.19
C GLY A 4 -2.59 -32.88 -12.34
N ASN A 5 -2.54 -32.03 -11.31
CA ASN A 5 -1.66 -30.88 -11.30
C ASN A 5 -0.19 -31.33 -11.15
N ILE A 6 0.64 -31.00 -12.13
CA ILE A 6 2.04 -31.43 -12.22
C ILE A 6 2.96 -30.87 -11.11
N TYR A 7 2.56 -29.78 -10.45
CA TYR A 7 3.37 -29.13 -9.41
C TYR A 7 2.93 -29.51 -7.99
N THR A 8 1.86 -30.29 -7.83
CA THR A 8 1.27 -30.61 -6.52
C THR A 8 0.95 -32.10 -6.38
N GLY A 9 0.61 -32.53 -5.15
CA GLY A 9 0.31 -33.94 -4.84
C GLY A 9 1.54 -34.84 -4.64
N LYS A 10 1.31 -36.15 -4.54
CA LYS A 10 2.33 -37.17 -4.23
C LYS A 10 3.38 -37.34 -5.33
N HIS A 11 2.97 -37.22 -6.60
CA HIS A 11 3.83 -37.41 -7.77
C HIS A 11 3.98 -36.10 -8.55
N ARG A 12 4.72 -35.16 -7.98
CA ARG A 12 5.01 -33.84 -8.58
C ARG A 12 6.31 -33.84 -9.38
N LEU A 13 6.36 -33.01 -10.41
CA LEU A 13 7.58 -32.74 -11.17
C LEU A 13 8.42 -31.70 -10.41
N TYR A 14 9.53 -32.15 -9.81
CA TYR A 14 10.46 -31.24 -9.16
C TYR A 14 11.37 -30.59 -10.20
N PRO A 15 11.44 -29.25 -10.26
CA PRO A 15 12.44 -28.59 -11.08
C PRO A 15 13.83 -28.91 -10.50
N LYS A 16 14.77 -29.28 -11.37
CA LYS A 16 16.17 -29.44 -10.96
C LYS A 16 16.76 -28.06 -10.67
N VAL A 17 17.50 -27.95 -9.58
CA VAL A 17 18.28 -26.74 -9.28
C VAL A 17 19.37 -26.62 -10.34
N LYS A 18 19.38 -25.49 -11.06
CA LYS A 18 20.42 -25.16 -12.03
C LYS A 18 21.50 -24.32 -11.35
N ASP A 19 22.72 -24.36 -11.88
CA ASP A 19 23.84 -23.60 -11.31
C ASP A 19 23.56 -22.09 -11.23
N CYS A 20 22.86 -21.53 -12.23
CA CYS A 20 22.44 -20.13 -12.20
C CYS A 20 21.53 -19.76 -11.01
N VAL A 21 20.74 -20.71 -10.50
CA VAL A 21 19.91 -20.51 -9.31
C VAL A 21 20.78 -20.46 -8.06
N ILE A 22 21.79 -21.32 -7.99
CA ILE A 22 22.76 -21.38 -6.88
C ILE A 22 23.56 -20.07 -6.83
N GLU A 23 24.09 -19.63 -7.96
CA GLU A 23 24.83 -18.37 -8.06
C GLU A 23 23.98 -17.16 -7.64
N ASN A 24 22.71 -17.12 -8.03
CA ASN A 24 21.79 -16.06 -7.63
C ASN A 24 21.53 -16.06 -6.13
N VAL A 25 21.38 -17.23 -5.51
CA VAL A 25 21.22 -17.35 -4.06
C VAL A 25 22.48 -16.85 -3.35
N ASN A 26 23.67 -17.24 -3.81
CA ASN A 26 24.94 -16.79 -3.23
C ASN A 26 25.09 -15.27 -3.31
N LYS A 27 24.73 -14.65 -4.43
CA LYS A 27 24.74 -13.18 -4.57
C LYS A 27 23.79 -12.50 -3.59
N LYS A 28 22.58 -13.05 -3.38
CA LYS A 28 21.61 -12.51 -2.42
C LYS A 28 22.13 -12.61 -0.99
N LEU A 29 22.70 -13.75 -0.62
CA LEU A 29 23.29 -13.94 0.70
C LEU A 29 24.44 -12.94 0.96
N ALA A 30 25.32 -12.73 -0.03
CA ALA A 30 26.38 -11.74 0.09
C ALA A 30 25.84 -10.30 0.29
N LEU A 31 24.76 -9.93 -0.40
CA LEU A 31 24.09 -8.64 -0.21
C LEU A 31 23.43 -8.53 1.18
N GLU A 32 22.81 -9.60 1.66
CA GLU A 32 22.21 -9.65 2.99
C GLU A 32 23.28 -9.50 4.09
N GLU A 33 24.42 -10.17 3.96
CA GLU A 33 25.55 -10.03 4.87
C GLU A 33 26.08 -8.59 4.91
N GLN A 34 26.21 -7.93 3.75
CA GLN A 34 26.59 -6.53 3.67
C GLN A 34 25.55 -5.61 4.34
N ASN A 35 24.26 -5.83 4.09
CA ASN A 35 23.20 -5.05 4.72
C ASN A 35 23.19 -5.22 6.25
N MET A 36 23.38 -6.46 6.73
CA MET A 36 23.46 -6.77 8.16
C MET A 36 24.64 -6.06 8.82
N PHE A 37 25.79 -5.98 8.15
CA PHE A 37 26.94 -5.22 8.63
C PHE A 37 26.59 -3.74 8.85
N TYR A 38 25.95 -3.09 7.87
CA TYR A 38 25.55 -1.69 7.99
C TYR A 38 24.49 -1.44 9.06
N LEU A 39 23.52 -2.35 9.19
CA LEU A 39 22.40 -2.18 10.12
C LEU A 39 22.74 -2.52 11.58
N ARG A 40 23.91 -3.12 11.84
CA ARG A 40 24.30 -3.57 13.18
C ARG A 40 24.63 -2.43 14.15
N HIS A 41 25.05 -1.27 13.63
CA HIS A 41 25.51 -0.14 14.42
C HIS A 41 24.64 1.09 14.17
N PRO A 42 23.53 1.24 14.90
CA PRO A 42 22.68 2.41 14.77
C PRO A 42 23.37 3.67 15.31
N TYR A 43 23.10 4.82 14.67
CA TYR A 43 23.65 6.12 15.09
C TYR A 43 23.03 6.67 16.37
N LEU A 44 21.71 6.47 16.55
CA LEU A 44 20.97 6.90 17.74
C LEU A 44 20.55 5.69 18.56
N THR A 45 20.58 5.84 19.88
CA THR A 45 19.92 4.88 20.77
C THR A 45 18.40 5.02 20.69
N LEU A 46 17.67 4.00 21.15
CA LEU A 46 16.20 4.03 21.15
C LEU A 46 15.66 5.23 21.93
N GLU A 47 16.28 5.55 23.07
CA GLU A 47 15.90 6.70 23.91
C GLU A 47 16.09 8.03 23.16
N GLN A 48 17.22 8.20 22.47
CA GLN A 48 17.51 9.41 21.69
C GLN A 48 16.60 9.55 20.46
N SER A 49 16.16 8.42 19.90
CA SER A 49 15.24 8.42 18.75
C SER A 49 13.82 8.83 19.14
N TRP A 50 13.46 8.81 20.42
CA TRP A 50 12.11 9.11 20.87
C TRP A 50 11.76 10.57 20.58
N GLY A 51 10.66 10.80 19.87
CA GLY A 51 10.14 12.14 19.60
C GLY A 51 10.91 12.97 18.57
N HIS A 52 12.05 12.51 18.01
CA HIS A 52 12.86 13.30 17.05
C HIS A 52 12.07 13.75 15.81
N ALA A 53 11.09 12.95 15.37
CA ALA A 53 10.29 13.21 14.17
C ALA A 53 9.04 14.07 14.42
N THR A 54 8.77 14.48 15.66
CA THR A 54 7.62 15.32 16.00
C THR A 54 7.72 16.71 15.37
N ALA A 55 8.90 17.31 15.40
CA ALA A 55 9.19 18.59 14.76
C ALA A 55 8.99 18.53 13.23
N MET A 56 9.21 17.35 12.62
CA MET A 56 8.99 17.13 11.19
C MET A 56 7.52 17.06 10.79
N GLY A 57 6.57 17.12 11.74
CA GLY A 57 5.14 17.21 11.40
C GLY A 57 4.50 15.93 10.83
N LYS A 58 5.23 14.80 10.75
CA LYS A 58 4.74 13.53 10.18
C LYS A 58 3.41 13.05 10.78
N GLY A 59 3.20 13.29 12.08
CA GLY A 59 1.93 13.00 12.75
C GLY A 59 0.77 13.86 12.24
N LYS A 60 1.02 15.15 11.95
CA LYS A 60 0.02 16.06 11.39
C LYS A 60 -0.35 15.67 9.96
N GLU A 61 0.65 15.31 9.15
CA GLU A 61 0.44 14.80 7.78
C GLU A 61 -0.42 13.52 7.78
N PHE A 62 -0.13 12.59 8.70
CA PHE A 62 -0.94 11.39 8.87
C PHE A 62 -2.40 11.70 9.20
N ILE A 63 -2.62 12.60 10.17
CA ILE A 63 -3.97 13.02 10.58
C ILE A 63 -4.69 13.70 9.41
N GLN A 64 -4.04 14.63 8.72
CA GLN A 64 -4.62 15.33 7.57
C GLN A 64 -5.06 14.36 6.48
N ARG A 65 -4.20 13.40 6.11
CA ARG A 65 -4.55 12.35 5.15
C ARG A 65 -5.77 11.55 5.60
N LYS A 66 -5.85 11.20 6.89
CA LYS A 66 -7.00 10.47 7.46
C LYS A 66 -8.27 11.31 7.51
N THR A 67 -8.17 12.62 7.71
CA THR A 67 -9.31 13.53 7.61
C THR A 67 -9.84 13.60 6.17
N LEU A 68 -8.95 13.78 5.20
CA LEU A 68 -9.31 13.80 3.77
C LEU A 68 -9.94 12.48 3.29
N GLU A 69 -9.49 11.34 3.81
CA GLU A 69 -10.14 10.05 3.52
C GLU A 69 -11.58 9.98 4.04
N LYS A 70 -11.87 10.62 5.19
CA LYS A 70 -13.21 10.67 5.77
C LYS A 70 -14.15 11.63 5.05
N GLU A 71 -13.63 12.65 4.36
CA GLU A 71 -14.45 13.66 3.66
C GLU A 71 -15.10 13.15 2.36
N LYS A 72 -14.90 11.87 1.99
CA LYS A 72 -15.58 11.22 0.85
C LYS A 72 -17.06 10.90 1.11
N TRP A 73 -17.79 11.76 1.84
CA TRP A 73 -19.24 11.66 1.91
C TRP A 73 -19.86 12.21 0.62
N MET A 74 -21.08 11.77 0.31
CA MET A 74 -21.86 12.41 -0.77
C MET A 74 -21.99 13.90 -0.49
N GLU A 75 -21.96 14.69 -1.55
CA GLU A 75 -22.21 16.13 -1.47
C GLU A 75 -23.59 16.41 -0.85
N ASP A 76 -23.68 17.46 -0.05
CA ASP A 76 -24.96 17.91 0.51
C ASP A 76 -25.87 18.36 -0.64
N VAL A 77 -27.03 17.72 -0.76
CA VAL A 77 -28.05 18.05 -1.77
C VAL A 77 -29.13 18.88 -1.12
N THR A 78 -29.28 20.13 -1.56
CA THR A 78 -30.36 21.01 -1.07
C THR A 78 -31.73 20.59 -1.63
N ILE A 79 -32.80 21.00 -0.97
CA ILE A 79 -34.17 20.65 -1.37
C ILE A 79 -34.53 21.33 -2.70
N GLU A 80 -34.05 22.55 -2.92
CA GLU A 80 -34.26 23.35 -4.12
C GLU A 80 -33.63 22.70 -5.35
N SER A 81 -32.43 22.11 -5.23
CA SER A 81 -31.75 21.44 -6.34
C SER A 81 -32.51 20.20 -6.81
N ARG A 82 -33.21 19.52 -5.90
CA ARG A 82 -34.10 18.39 -6.24
C ARG A 82 -35.35 18.87 -6.96
N TYR A 83 -35.93 20.00 -6.53
CA TYR A 83 -37.16 20.54 -7.11
C TYR A 83 -36.96 21.42 -8.34
N ALA A 84 -35.72 21.76 -8.71
CA ALA A 84 -35.42 22.52 -9.94
C ALA A 84 -36.01 21.88 -11.21
N THR A 85 -36.19 20.56 -11.22
CA THR A 85 -36.82 19.81 -12.31
C THR A 85 -38.32 20.11 -12.50
N LEU A 86 -39.01 20.64 -11.48
CA LEU A 86 -40.44 20.98 -11.52
C LEU A 86 -40.72 22.31 -12.25
N ASN A 87 -39.71 23.16 -12.44
CA ASN A 87 -39.83 24.44 -13.15
C ASN A 87 -39.85 24.29 -14.68
N ASN A 88 -39.92 23.05 -15.20
CA ASN A 88 -39.86 22.75 -16.64
C ASN A 88 -41.12 23.17 -17.44
N LYS A 89 -42.22 23.52 -16.75
CA LYS A 89 -43.49 23.98 -17.35
C LYS A 89 -43.86 25.40 -16.92
N ASP A 90 -42.89 26.17 -16.43
CA ASP A 90 -43.08 27.57 -16.05
C ASP A 90 -43.16 28.45 -17.32
N VAL A 91 -44.24 28.27 -18.07
CA VAL A 91 -44.59 29.06 -19.25
C VAL A 91 -45.69 30.01 -18.81
N TRP A 92 -45.41 31.31 -18.85
CA TRP A 92 -46.42 32.34 -18.65
C TRP A 92 -47.41 32.29 -19.82
N ASP A 93 -48.72 32.27 -19.52
CA ASP A 93 -49.77 32.40 -20.55
C ASP A 93 -49.58 33.75 -21.27
N CYS A 94 -49.14 33.69 -22.53
CA CYS A 94 -49.08 34.81 -23.47
C CYS A 94 -50.44 35.10 -24.08
#